data_AF-A0A4Q7IMJ3-F1
#
_entry.id   AF-A0A4Q7IMJ3-F1
#
_cell.length_a   1.000
_cell.length_b   1.000
_cell.length_c   1.000
_cell.angle_alpha   90.00
_cell.angle_beta   90.00
_cell.angle_gamma   90.00
#
_symmetry.space_group_name_H-M   'P 1'
#
loop_
_entity.id
_entity.type
_entity.pdbx_description
1 polymer ?
#
loop_
_entity_poly.entity_id
_entity_poly.type
_entity_poly.pdbx_seq_one_letter_code
_entity_poly.pdbx_strand_id
1 'polypeptide(L)'
;MQSIFQKSLFYFHDQTDKLYKHHHRTLFVILLIVITYFSYSIFEKKQQQTEFLSAPKVDDVLILDMGHLITDRKYQTQYRVAQVLSVEEDSITLKQGSYTYRKKRGAERAIKLDSLMLSNYFRPALISFKKSELAALHEQGAIDEIFRPTDIYVMGGIVRHRAAPEHIPHKLKVSFNQFNQEGVRAYLERDFEEARKLFTQAAEQGYDYGQFNLADMLEYGEGGNVDLAGAYKWYKVAAAQNNLKAKAALESFCRKHKAMCR
;
A
#
# COMPACT_ATOMS: atom_id res chain seq x y z
N MET A 1 5.18 -38.80 70.70
CA MET A 1 5.63 -38.92 69.29
C MET A 1 4.57 -38.54 68.24
N GLN A 2 3.28 -38.34 68.56
CA GLN A 2 2.25 -37.97 67.57
C GLN A 2 2.18 -36.46 67.21
N SER A 3 2.77 -35.57 68.02
CA SER A 3 2.66 -34.10 67.85
C SER A 3 3.55 -33.50 66.74
N ILE A 4 4.68 -34.15 66.41
CA ILE A 4 5.66 -33.61 65.44
C ILE A 4 5.24 -33.93 63.99
N PHE A 5 4.63 -35.09 63.76
CA PHE A 5 4.15 -35.51 62.43
C PHE A 5 2.90 -34.75 61.95
N GLN A 6 2.03 -34.29 62.85
CA GLN A 6 0.87 -33.48 62.47
C GLN A 6 1.25 -32.04 62.07
N LYS A 7 2.30 -31.46 62.66
CA LYS A 7 2.79 -30.11 62.31
C LYS A 7 3.50 -30.08 60.96
N SER A 8 4.20 -31.14 60.54
CA SER A 8 4.89 -31.16 59.25
C SER A 8 3.94 -31.28 58.05
N LEU A 9 2.84 -32.05 58.17
CA LEU A 9 1.84 -32.17 57.10
C LEU A 9 1.04 -30.87 56.87
N PHE A 10 0.68 -30.16 57.95
CA PHE A 10 -0.01 -28.86 57.83
C PHE A 10 0.87 -27.79 57.19
N TYR A 11 2.18 -27.79 57.49
CA TYR A 11 3.12 -26.85 56.89
C TYR A 11 3.33 -27.09 55.39
N PHE A 12 3.37 -28.36 54.97
CA PHE A 12 3.48 -28.73 53.56
C PHE A 12 2.23 -28.36 52.76
N HIS A 13 1.03 -28.56 53.34
CA HIS A 13 -0.23 -28.22 52.68
C HIS A 13 -0.39 -26.70 52.49
N ASP A 14 -0.09 -25.89 53.51
CA ASP A 14 -0.13 -24.41 53.42
C ASP A 14 0.88 -23.86 52.40
N GLN A 15 2.07 -24.45 52.28
CA GLN A 15 3.03 -24.03 51.25
C GLN A 15 2.59 -24.40 49.83
N THR A 16 2.01 -25.59 49.63
CA THR A 16 1.47 -25.96 48.31
C THR A 16 0.28 -25.10 47.90
N ASP A 17 -0.59 -24.72 48.85
CA ASP A 17 -1.76 -23.90 48.58
C ASP A 17 -1.39 -22.43 48.30
N LYS A 18 -0.35 -21.92 48.97
CA LYS A 18 0.27 -20.62 48.64
C LYS A 18 0.96 -20.62 47.29
N LEU A 19 1.74 -21.66 46.96
CA LEU A 19 2.37 -21.79 45.63
C LEU A 19 1.31 -21.89 44.53
N TYR A 20 0.27 -22.71 44.74
CA TYR A 20 -0.84 -22.88 43.81
C TYR A 20 -1.59 -21.55 43.59
N LYS A 21 -1.98 -20.85 44.66
CA LYS A 21 -2.60 -19.52 44.56
C LYS A 21 -1.68 -18.49 43.90
N HIS A 22 -0.37 -18.53 44.14
CA HIS A 22 0.59 -17.62 43.51
C HIS A 22 0.72 -17.91 42.01
N HIS A 23 0.86 -19.17 41.60
CA HIS A 23 0.87 -19.57 40.19
C HIS A 23 -0.45 -19.27 39.46
N HIS A 24 -1.60 -19.44 40.12
CA HIS A 24 -2.88 -19.04 39.54
C HIS A 24 -3.03 -17.53 39.41
N ARG A 25 -2.50 -16.74 40.36
CA ARG A 25 -2.47 -15.28 40.27
C ARG A 25 -1.55 -14.80 39.14
N THR A 26 -0.37 -15.39 38.98
CA THR A 26 0.53 -15.02 37.88
C THR A 26 -0.05 -15.41 36.52
N LEU A 27 -0.62 -16.60 36.38
CA LEU A 27 -1.33 -17.01 35.16
C LEU A 27 -2.52 -16.10 34.83
N PHE A 28 -3.28 -15.69 35.84
CA PHE A 28 -4.40 -14.75 35.67
C PHE A 28 -3.93 -13.36 35.21
N VAL A 29 -2.85 -12.83 35.79
CA VAL A 29 -2.25 -11.56 35.37
C VAL A 29 -1.74 -11.65 33.93
N ILE A 30 -1.06 -12.74 33.55
CA ILE A 30 -0.60 -12.96 32.17
C ILE A 30 -1.79 -12.99 31.20
N LEU A 31 -2.86 -13.70 31.54
CA LEU A 31 -4.07 -13.76 30.72
C LEU A 31 -4.70 -12.37 30.55
N LEU A 32 -4.78 -11.57 31.61
CA LEU A 32 -5.27 -10.19 31.51
C LEU A 32 -4.38 -9.32 30.61
N ILE A 33 -3.06 -9.47 30.69
CA ILE A 33 -2.11 -8.75 29.80
C ILE A 33 -2.35 -9.17 28.35
N VAL A 34 -2.54 -10.46 28.07
CA VAL A 34 -2.81 -10.95 26.71
C VAL A 34 -4.16 -10.42 26.19
N ILE A 35 -5.22 -10.43 27.02
CA ILE A 35 -6.54 -9.92 26.64
C ILE A 35 -6.50 -8.42 26.38
N THR A 36 -5.85 -7.65 27.25
CA THR A 36 -5.71 -6.20 27.10
C THR A 36 -4.90 -5.85 25.86
N TYR A 37 -3.78 -6.53 25.61
CA TYR A 37 -3.00 -6.40 24.38
C TYR A 37 -3.84 -6.71 23.14
N PHE A 38 -4.57 -7.83 23.13
CA PHE A 38 -5.41 -8.21 21.99
C PHE A 38 -6.54 -7.22 21.75
N SER A 39 -7.20 -6.76 22.81
CA SER A 39 -8.27 -5.75 22.74
C SER A 39 -7.74 -4.42 22.20
N TYR A 40 -6.57 -3.99 22.68
CA TYR A 40 -5.87 -2.81 22.19
C TYR A 40 -5.54 -2.95 20.69
N SER A 41 -5.01 -4.10 20.27
CA SER A 41 -4.68 -4.38 18.87
C SER A 41 -5.90 -4.32 17.94
N ILE A 42 -7.07 -4.81 18.40
CA ILE A 42 -8.34 -4.72 17.67
C ILE A 42 -8.79 -3.27 17.56
N PHE A 43 -8.69 -2.53 18.67
CA PHE A 43 -9.08 -1.12 18.73
C PHE A 43 -8.24 -0.27 17.76
N GLU A 44 -6.92 -0.40 17.79
CA GLU A 44 -6.02 0.30 16.86
C GLU A 44 -6.34 -0.05 15.40
N LYS A 45 -6.53 -1.33 15.10
CA LYS A 45 -6.91 -1.76 13.74
C LYS A 45 -8.21 -1.10 13.31
N LYS A 46 -9.24 -1.07 14.16
CA LYS A 46 -10.54 -0.44 13.84
C LYS A 46 -10.40 1.07 13.62
N GLN A 47 -9.58 1.74 14.44
CA GLN A 47 -9.29 3.15 14.29
C GLN A 47 -8.58 3.45 12.97
N GLN A 48 -7.58 2.64 12.61
CA GLN A 48 -6.86 2.74 11.35
C GLN A 48 -7.78 2.56 10.13
N GLN A 49 -8.66 1.56 10.15
CA GLN A 49 -9.64 1.36 9.07
C GLN A 49 -10.57 2.58 8.92
N THR A 50 -11.02 3.14 10.04
CA THR A 50 -11.88 4.34 10.05
C THR A 50 -11.17 5.55 9.46
N GLU A 51 -9.91 5.77 9.84
CA GLU A 51 -9.07 6.85 9.30
C GLU A 51 -8.94 6.73 7.78
N PHE A 52 -8.57 5.54 7.29
CA PHE A 52 -8.33 5.32 5.86
C PHE A 52 -9.60 5.45 5.02
N LEU A 53 -10.76 4.99 5.53
CA LEU A 53 -12.03 5.16 4.83
C LEU A 53 -12.56 6.59 4.86
N SER A 54 -12.26 7.36 5.92
CA SER A 54 -12.67 8.76 6.02
C SER A 54 -11.88 9.69 5.08
N ALA A 55 -10.63 9.32 4.78
CA ALA A 55 -9.73 10.07 3.90
C ALA A 55 -8.98 9.11 2.96
N PRO A 56 -9.67 8.51 1.97
CA PRO A 56 -9.05 7.58 1.03
C PRO A 56 -8.03 8.30 0.15
N LYS A 57 -6.97 7.58 -0.23
CA LYS A 57 -5.89 8.06 -1.10
C LYS A 57 -5.74 7.15 -2.32
N VAL A 58 -5.16 7.70 -3.38
CA VAL A 58 -4.73 6.91 -4.54
C VAL A 58 -3.78 5.79 -4.06
N ASP A 59 -3.87 4.64 -4.71
CA ASP A 59 -3.16 3.40 -4.39
C ASP A 59 -3.57 2.67 -3.10
N ASP A 60 -4.49 3.22 -2.29
CA ASP A 60 -5.09 2.45 -1.20
C ASP A 60 -5.69 1.14 -1.77
N VAL A 61 -5.42 0.03 -1.08
CA VAL A 61 -5.80 -1.32 -1.50
C VAL A 61 -6.96 -1.80 -0.65
N LEU A 62 -8.05 -2.22 -1.28
CA LEU A 62 -9.24 -2.72 -0.62
C LEU A 62 -9.40 -4.22 -0.88
N ILE A 63 -9.82 -4.96 0.14
CA ILE A 63 -10.39 -6.29 -0.02
C ILE A 63 -11.91 -6.12 0.01
N LEU A 64 -12.55 -6.40 -1.12
CA LEU A 64 -13.99 -6.34 -1.29
C LEU A 64 -14.60 -7.73 -1.11
N ASP A 65 -15.68 -7.84 -0.37
CA ASP A 65 -16.54 -9.02 -0.37
C ASP A 65 -17.67 -8.82 -1.39
N MET A 66 -17.56 -9.49 -2.53
CA MET A 66 -18.54 -9.35 -3.61
C MET A 66 -19.93 -9.87 -3.25
N GLY A 67 -20.05 -10.73 -2.22
CA GLY A 67 -21.35 -11.25 -1.77
C GLY A 67 -22.17 -10.20 -1.00
N HIS A 68 -21.49 -9.34 -0.23
CA HIS A 68 -22.12 -8.21 0.46
C HIS A 68 -22.26 -6.99 -0.47
N LEU A 69 -21.43 -6.89 -1.52
CA LEU A 69 -21.46 -5.80 -2.48
C LEU A 69 -22.54 -5.95 -3.57
N ILE A 70 -22.82 -7.18 -4.03
CA ILE A 70 -23.82 -7.47 -5.08
C ILE A 70 -25.05 -8.11 -4.43
N THR A 71 -26.06 -7.29 -4.14
CA THR A 71 -27.28 -7.68 -3.41
C THR A 71 -28.18 -8.69 -4.13
N ASP A 72 -28.09 -8.83 -5.46
CA ASP A 72 -29.05 -9.63 -6.24
C ASP A 72 -28.59 -11.05 -6.62
N ARG A 73 -27.36 -11.46 -6.29
CA ARG A 73 -26.87 -12.80 -6.66
C ARG A 73 -26.20 -13.52 -5.49
N LYS A 74 -26.93 -14.52 -4.99
CA LYS A 74 -26.56 -15.46 -3.91
C LYS A 74 -25.43 -16.43 -4.32
N TYR A 75 -24.31 -15.93 -4.84
CA TYR A 75 -23.12 -16.76 -5.08
C TYR A 75 -22.19 -16.73 -3.87
N GLN A 76 -21.54 -17.86 -3.61
CA GLN A 76 -20.56 -18.05 -2.54
C GLN A 76 -19.62 -16.85 -2.41
N THR A 77 -19.31 -16.45 -1.17
CA THR A 77 -18.40 -15.36 -0.82
C THR A 77 -17.17 -15.38 -1.72
N GLN A 78 -17.01 -14.34 -2.53
CA GLN A 78 -15.87 -14.16 -3.42
C GLN A 78 -15.24 -12.82 -3.11
N TYR A 79 -14.05 -12.88 -2.54
CA TYR A 79 -13.25 -11.70 -2.27
C TYR A 79 -12.55 -11.24 -3.53
N ARG A 80 -12.43 -9.92 -3.71
CA ARG A 80 -11.58 -9.31 -4.73
C ARG A 80 -10.68 -8.28 -4.11
N VAL A 81 -9.46 -8.19 -4.63
CA VAL A 81 -8.60 -7.05 -4.33
C VAL A 81 -8.96 -5.93 -5.31
N ALA A 82 -9.13 -4.71 -4.82
CA ALA A 82 -9.29 -3.51 -5.60
C ALA A 82 -8.25 -2.48 -5.16
N GLN A 83 -7.92 -1.55 -6.05
CA GLN A 83 -7.00 -0.46 -5.74
C GLN A 83 -7.65 0.86 -6.14
N VAL A 84 -7.55 1.86 -5.27
CA VAL A 84 -8.02 3.22 -5.56
C VAL A 84 -7.22 3.78 -6.71
N LEU A 85 -7.90 4.05 -7.81
CA LEU A 85 -7.34 4.63 -9.02
C LEU A 85 -7.38 6.16 -8.96
N SER A 86 -8.51 6.74 -8.51
CA SER A 86 -8.66 8.19 -8.35
C SER A 86 -9.55 8.52 -7.16
N VAL A 87 -9.32 9.70 -6.60
CA VAL A 87 -10.10 10.30 -5.52
C VAL A 87 -10.55 11.67 -6.01
N GLU A 88 -11.83 11.81 -6.29
CA GLU A 88 -12.47 13.09 -6.68
C GLU A 88 -13.03 13.77 -5.43
N GLU A 89 -13.80 14.85 -5.56
CA GLU A 89 -14.38 15.56 -4.40
C GLU A 89 -15.29 14.64 -3.57
N ASP A 90 -16.28 14.02 -4.22
CA ASP A 90 -17.31 13.18 -3.57
C ASP A 90 -17.17 11.68 -3.80
N SER A 91 -16.28 11.27 -4.72
CA SER A 91 -16.19 9.89 -5.18
C SER A 91 -14.78 9.33 -5.08
N ILE A 92 -14.69 8.00 -5.01
CA ILE A 92 -13.48 7.26 -5.35
C ILE A 92 -13.78 6.33 -6.52
N THR A 93 -12.80 6.16 -7.40
CA THR A 93 -12.85 5.16 -8.47
C THR A 93 -11.81 4.09 -8.21
N LEU A 94 -12.21 2.83 -8.32
CA LEU A 94 -11.36 1.66 -8.08
C LEU A 94 -11.16 0.88 -9.37
N LYS A 95 -9.94 0.38 -9.57
CA LYS A 95 -9.67 -0.73 -10.49
C LYS A 95 -9.79 -2.04 -9.72
N GLN A 96 -10.50 -3.02 -10.28
CA GLN A 96 -10.74 -4.30 -9.63
C GLN A 96 -9.80 -5.38 -10.13
N GLY A 97 -9.43 -6.31 -9.26
CA GLY A 97 -8.77 -7.55 -9.63
C GLY A 97 -9.62 -8.41 -10.58
N SER A 98 -8.95 -9.05 -11.53
CA SER A 98 -9.46 -10.07 -12.45
C SER A 98 -9.77 -11.37 -11.72
N TYR A 99 -9.10 -11.61 -10.59
CA TYR A 99 -9.19 -12.82 -9.80
C TYR A 99 -10.19 -12.67 -8.65
N THR A 100 -10.92 -13.74 -8.36
CA THR A 100 -11.79 -13.86 -7.18
C THR A 100 -11.23 -14.92 -6.24
N TYR A 101 -11.32 -14.67 -4.94
CA TYR A 101 -10.80 -15.57 -3.91
C TYR A 101 -11.94 -16.06 -3.03
N ARG A 102 -12.02 -17.38 -2.79
CA ARG A 102 -13.06 -17.97 -1.93
C ARG A 102 -13.02 -17.50 -0.48
N LYS A 103 -11.86 -17.07 0.01
CA LYS A 103 -11.64 -16.61 1.38
C LYS A 103 -10.73 -15.39 1.38
N LYS A 104 -10.93 -14.49 2.34
CA LYS A 104 -10.07 -13.31 2.58
C LYS A 104 -8.59 -13.62 2.56
N ARG A 105 -8.15 -14.67 3.28
CA ARG A 105 -6.75 -15.12 3.30
C ARG A 105 -6.15 -15.39 1.91
N GLY A 106 -6.98 -15.70 0.92
CA GLY A 106 -6.55 -15.88 -0.47
C GLY A 106 -6.20 -14.55 -1.13
N ALA A 107 -7.03 -13.52 -0.91
CA ALA A 107 -6.77 -12.16 -1.36
C ALA A 107 -5.52 -11.59 -0.65
N GLU A 108 -5.39 -11.77 0.67
CA GLU A 108 -4.20 -11.36 1.42
C GLU A 108 -2.91 -12.03 0.89
N ARG A 109 -2.97 -13.32 0.54
CA ARG A 109 -1.81 -14.00 -0.08
C ARG A 109 -1.46 -13.42 -1.43
N ALA A 110 -2.44 -13.07 -2.26
CA ALA A 110 -2.16 -12.46 -3.55
C ALA A 110 -1.44 -11.11 -3.39
N ILE A 111 -1.82 -10.32 -2.40
CA ILE A 111 -1.13 -9.08 -2.04
C ILE A 111 0.31 -9.39 -1.59
N LYS A 112 0.48 -10.31 -0.64
CA LYS A 112 1.79 -10.70 -0.09
C LYS A 112 2.77 -11.29 -1.11
N LEU A 113 2.26 -11.89 -2.18
CA LEU A 113 3.04 -12.59 -3.21
C LEU A 113 3.13 -11.81 -4.51
N ASP A 114 3.10 -10.47 -4.44
CA ASP A 114 3.29 -9.54 -5.56
C ASP A 114 2.34 -9.76 -6.74
N SER A 115 1.22 -10.45 -6.55
CA SER A 115 0.33 -10.82 -7.65
C SER A 115 -0.32 -9.60 -8.30
N LEU A 116 -0.43 -8.49 -7.56
CA LEU A 116 -0.97 -7.22 -8.04
C LEU A 116 -0.10 -6.59 -9.14
N MET A 117 1.16 -6.99 -9.26
CA MET A 117 2.09 -6.50 -10.29
C MET A 117 1.92 -7.21 -11.64
N LEU A 118 1.14 -8.29 -11.71
CA LEU A 118 0.86 -8.94 -12.99
C LEU A 118 0.08 -7.98 -13.89
N SER A 119 0.50 -7.86 -15.14
CA SER A 119 -0.05 -6.89 -16.10
C SER A 119 -1.55 -7.04 -16.36
N ASN A 120 -2.10 -8.23 -16.15
CA ASN A 120 -3.51 -8.57 -16.28
C ASN A 120 -4.23 -8.75 -14.93
N TYR A 121 -3.57 -8.42 -13.81
CA TYR A 121 -4.17 -8.56 -12.50
C TYR A 121 -5.40 -7.69 -12.36
N PHE A 122 -5.33 -6.42 -12.73
CA PHE A 122 -6.47 -5.51 -12.69
C PHE A 122 -7.24 -5.52 -14.01
N ARG A 123 -8.57 -5.51 -13.90
CA ARG A 123 -9.50 -5.46 -15.04
C ARG A 123 -9.62 -4.03 -15.55
N PRO A 124 -9.95 -3.84 -16.84
CA PRO A 124 -10.28 -2.52 -17.38
C PRO A 124 -11.58 -1.93 -16.78
N ALA A 125 -12.49 -2.78 -16.28
CA ALA A 125 -13.75 -2.34 -15.70
C ALA A 125 -13.52 -1.67 -14.33
N LEU A 126 -13.88 -0.39 -14.24
CA LEU A 126 -13.81 0.42 -13.03
C LEU A 126 -15.14 0.37 -12.27
N ILE A 127 -15.07 0.55 -10.95
CA ILE A 127 -16.24 0.82 -10.10
C ILE A 127 -15.99 2.08 -9.30
N SER A 128 -17.04 2.83 -9.02
CA SER A 128 -16.95 4.06 -8.23
C SER A 128 -17.89 3.98 -7.04
N PHE A 129 -17.46 4.55 -5.92
CA PHE A 129 -18.26 4.67 -4.70
C PHE A 129 -18.26 6.12 -4.25
N LYS A 130 -19.35 6.56 -3.63
CA LYS A 130 -19.31 7.83 -2.90
C LYS A 130 -18.46 7.67 -1.65
N LYS A 131 -17.66 8.69 -1.32
CA LYS A 131 -16.86 8.70 -0.08
C LYS A 131 -17.73 8.54 1.16
N SER A 132 -18.91 9.19 1.16
CA SER A 132 -19.88 9.11 2.25
C SER A 132 -20.41 7.69 2.51
N GLU A 133 -20.31 6.78 1.53
CA GLU A 133 -20.82 5.42 1.64
C GLU A 133 -19.75 4.42 2.10
N LEU A 134 -18.46 4.78 2.08
CA LEU A 134 -17.37 3.84 2.37
C LEU A 134 -17.44 3.25 3.79
N ALA A 135 -17.77 4.07 4.78
CA ALA A 135 -17.95 3.61 6.16
C ALA A 135 -19.13 2.62 6.26
N ALA A 136 -20.27 2.93 5.63
CA ALA A 136 -21.43 2.05 5.61
C ALA A 136 -21.14 0.73 4.89
N LEU A 137 -20.43 0.77 3.76
CA LEU A 137 -20.00 -0.42 3.04
C LEU A 137 -19.03 -1.29 3.87
N HIS A 138 -18.18 -0.67 4.69
CA HIS A 138 -17.33 -1.42 5.62
C HIS A 138 -18.15 -2.08 6.73
N GLU A 139 -19.06 -1.33 7.36
CA GLU A 139 -19.93 -1.86 8.43
C GLU A 139 -20.82 -3.01 7.93
N GLN A 140 -21.27 -2.95 6.68
CA GLN A 140 -22.05 -4.02 6.03
C GLN A 140 -21.19 -5.22 5.57
N GLY A 141 -19.86 -5.13 5.69
CA GLY A 141 -18.93 -6.19 5.29
C GLY A 141 -18.62 -6.24 3.79
N ALA A 142 -19.12 -5.29 2.99
CA ALA A 142 -18.81 -5.20 1.56
C ALA A 142 -17.37 -4.73 1.31
N ILE A 143 -16.88 -3.81 2.12
CA ILE A 143 -15.45 -3.51 2.26
C ILE A 143 -14.96 -4.26 3.50
N ASP A 144 -14.14 -5.28 3.31
CA ASP A 144 -13.64 -6.12 4.40
C ASP A 144 -12.45 -5.45 5.11
N GLU A 145 -11.45 -5.00 4.34
CA GLU A 145 -10.31 -4.21 4.84
C GLU A 145 -9.82 -3.23 3.77
N ILE A 146 -9.31 -2.08 4.23
CA ILE A 146 -8.53 -1.12 3.47
C ILE A 146 -7.09 -1.06 4.01
N PHE A 147 -6.13 -1.00 3.11
CA PHE A 147 -4.72 -0.85 3.41
C PHE A 147 -4.16 0.35 2.68
N ARG A 148 -3.41 1.18 3.40
CA ARG A 148 -2.59 2.22 2.80
C ARG A 148 -1.19 1.68 2.54
N PRO A 149 -0.68 1.72 1.30
CA PRO A 149 0.68 1.31 1.01
C PRO A 149 1.70 2.11 1.81
N THR A 150 2.69 1.43 2.37
CA THR A 150 3.92 2.07 2.83
C THR A 150 4.87 2.09 1.64
N ASP A 151 4.94 3.23 0.94
CA ASP A 151 5.64 3.39 -0.34
C ASP A 151 5.03 2.53 -1.45
N ILE A 152 5.61 1.39 -1.84
CA ILE A 152 5.02 0.47 -2.83
C ILE A 152 4.49 -0.81 -2.20
N TYR A 153 4.54 -0.94 -0.87
CA TYR A 153 4.29 -2.19 -0.18
C TYR A 153 2.96 -2.20 0.59
N VAL A 154 2.24 -3.31 0.48
CA VAL A 154 1.16 -3.68 1.39
C VAL A 154 1.41 -5.12 1.85
N MET A 155 1.39 -5.36 3.16
CA MET A 155 1.69 -6.68 3.73
C MET A 155 3.05 -7.29 3.29
N GLY A 156 4.01 -6.44 2.88
CA GLY A 156 5.32 -6.87 2.38
C GLY A 156 5.37 -7.20 0.88
N GLY A 157 4.23 -7.21 0.19
CA GLY A 157 4.18 -7.37 -1.27
C GLY A 157 4.00 -6.05 -2.01
N ILE A 158 4.43 -6.02 -3.27
CA ILE A 158 4.46 -4.85 -4.15
C ILE A 158 3.07 -4.63 -4.78
N VAL A 159 2.53 -3.42 -4.66
CA VAL A 159 1.18 -3.07 -5.14
C VAL A 159 1.16 -1.96 -6.19
N ARG A 160 2.30 -1.34 -6.47
CA ARG A 160 2.48 -0.36 -7.55
C ARG A 160 3.91 -0.42 -8.07
N HIS A 161 4.11 0.08 -9.28
CA HIS A 161 5.44 0.14 -9.88
C HIS A 161 6.30 1.20 -9.18
N ARG A 162 7.62 0.95 -9.14
CA ARG A 162 8.62 1.95 -8.77
C ARG A 162 9.52 2.16 -9.96
N ALA A 163 9.60 3.41 -10.41
CA ALA A 163 10.55 3.83 -11.41
C ALA A 163 11.98 3.79 -10.84
N ALA A 164 12.94 3.14 -11.49
CA ALA A 164 14.34 3.35 -11.11
C ALA A 164 14.82 4.63 -11.80
N PRO A 165 15.18 5.70 -11.06
CA PRO A 165 15.60 6.94 -11.67
C PRO A 165 16.94 6.73 -12.38
N GLU A 166 17.09 7.38 -13.52
CA GLU A 166 18.25 7.23 -14.37
C GLU A 166 19.37 8.17 -13.94
N HIS A 167 20.56 7.58 -13.79
CA HIS A 167 21.81 8.30 -13.57
C HIS A 167 22.66 8.26 -14.84
N ILE A 168 23.52 9.25 -15.01
CA ILE A 168 24.51 9.26 -16.10
C ILE A 168 25.54 8.16 -15.83
N PRO A 169 25.74 7.19 -16.74
CA PRO A 169 26.86 6.28 -16.61
C PRO A 169 28.17 7.06 -16.68
N HIS A 170 29.05 6.88 -15.69
CA HIS A 170 30.34 7.55 -15.50
C HIS A 170 31.29 7.56 -16.73
N LYS A 171 30.96 6.82 -17.80
CA LYS A 171 31.77 6.65 -19.01
C LYS A 171 31.45 7.60 -20.17
N LEU A 172 30.39 8.42 -20.08
CA LEU A 172 30.04 9.39 -21.11
C LEU A 172 30.57 10.79 -20.75
N LYS A 173 31.38 11.38 -21.63
CA LYS A 173 31.92 12.77 -21.55
C LYS A 173 30.83 13.85 -21.70
N VAL A 174 29.57 13.59 -21.34
CA VAL A 174 28.42 14.43 -21.68
C VAL A 174 27.63 14.84 -20.43
N SER A 175 27.54 16.16 -20.25
CA SER A 175 26.63 16.93 -19.39
C SER A 175 26.29 16.34 -18.02
N PHE A 176 27.13 16.64 -17.02
CA PHE A 176 26.82 16.44 -15.60
C PHE A 176 25.77 17.48 -15.15
N ASN A 177 24.56 17.04 -14.85
CA ASN A 177 23.55 17.89 -14.21
C ASN A 177 23.49 17.57 -12.71
N GLN A 178 23.88 18.52 -11.87
CA GLN A 178 23.94 18.34 -10.42
C GLN A 178 22.56 17.99 -9.83
N PHE A 179 21.52 18.72 -10.25
CA PHE A 179 20.15 18.49 -9.75
C PHE A 179 19.65 17.09 -10.08
N ASN A 180 19.95 16.55 -11.27
CA ASN A 180 19.58 15.17 -11.59
C ASN A 180 20.31 14.15 -10.69
N GLN A 181 21.59 14.36 -10.38
CA GLN A 181 22.35 13.44 -9.54
C GLN A 181 21.88 13.47 -8.08
N GLU A 182 21.62 14.66 -7.56
CA GLU A 182 21.03 14.83 -6.23
C GLU A 182 19.61 14.27 -6.19
N GLY A 183 18.82 14.46 -7.25
CA GLY A 183 17.48 13.89 -7.38
C GLY A 183 17.51 12.36 -7.37
N VAL A 184 18.46 11.74 -8.09
CA VAL A 184 18.67 10.28 -8.02
C VAL A 184 19.03 9.85 -6.60
N ARG A 185 19.89 10.59 -5.89
CA ARG A 185 20.25 10.26 -4.51
C ARG A 185 19.04 10.34 -3.57
N ALA A 186 18.32 11.47 -3.59
CA ALA A 186 17.10 11.67 -2.80
C ALA A 186 16.09 10.57 -3.07
N TYR A 187 15.92 10.18 -4.34
CA TYR A 187 15.03 9.10 -4.73
C TYR A 187 15.44 7.75 -4.11
N LEU A 188 16.73 7.40 -4.16
CA LEU A 188 17.25 6.16 -3.57
C LEU A 188 17.14 6.15 -2.04
N GLU A 189 17.20 7.32 -1.42
CA GLU A 189 16.95 7.55 0.01
C GLU A 189 15.45 7.60 0.35
N ARG A 190 14.57 7.45 -0.66
CA ARG A 190 13.09 7.47 -0.56
C ARG A 190 12.53 8.84 -0.16
N ASP A 191 13.30 9.91 -0.35
CA ASP A 191 12.81 11.28 -0.29
C ASP A 191 12.27 11.70 -1.66
N PHE A 192 11.06 11.21 -1.97
CA PHE A 192 10.46 11.41 -3.28
C PHE A 192 10.01 12.86 -3.52
N GLU A 193 9.66 13.60 -2.47
CA GLU A 193 9.28 15.01 -2.61
C GLU A 193 10.50 15.84 -3.03
N GLU A 194 11.65 15.64 -2.37
CA GLU A 194 12.89 16.32 -2.76
C GLU A 194 13.40 15.83 -4.11
N ALA A 195 13.32 14.52 -4.40
CA ALA A 195 13.68 13.99 -5.72
C ALA A 195 12.87 14.62 -6.84
N ARG A 196 11.53 14.75 -6.68
CA ARG A 196 10.65 15.39 -7.67
C ARG A 196 11.02 16.85 -7.88
N LYS A 197 11.34 17.57 -6.80
CA LYS A 197 11.80 18.97 -6.85
C LYS A 197 13.12 19.11 -7.60
N LEU A 198 14.10 18.27 -7.32
CA LEU A 198 15.41 18.28 -7.98
C LEU A 198 15.32 17.88 -9.46
N PHE A 199 14.53 16.86 -9.80
CA PHE A 199 14.28 16.53 -11.20
C PHE A 199 13.52 17.62 -11.95
N THR A 200 12.64 18.36 -11.26
CA THR A 200 12.01 19.56 -11.85
C THR A 200 13.06 20.59 -12.25
N GLN A 201 13.99 20.91 -11.36
CA GLN A 201 15.08 21.83 -11.67
C GLN A 201 15.98 21.33 -12.81
N ALA A 202 16.31 20.04 -12.83
CA ALA A 202 17.07 19.43 -13.93
C ALA A 202 16.29 19.51 -15.27
N ALA A 203 14.99 19.24 -15.24
CA ALA A 203 14.13 19.24 -16.42
C ALA A 203 13.99 20.65 -17.03
N GLU A 204 13.83 21.66 -16.17
CA GLU A 204 13.76 23.08 -16.53
C GLU A 204 15.09 23.60 -17.12
N GLN A 205 16.23 23.05 -16.70
CA GLN A 205 17.53 23.30 -17.33
C GLN A 205 17.70 22.62 -18.70
N GLY A 206 16.69 21.91 -19.18
CA GLY A 206 16.74 21.22 -20.47
C GLY A 206 17.42 19.85 -20.41
N TYR A 207 17.76 19.35 -19.22
CA TYR A 207 18.51 18.11 -19.10
C TYR A 207 17.63 16.89 -19.38
N ASP A 208 17.94 16.14 -20.43
CA ASP A 208 17.08 15.07 -20.97
C ASP A 208 16.79 13.95 -19.97
N TYR A 209 17.77 13.52 -19.17
CA TYR A 209 17.52 12.55 -18.08
C TYR A 209 16.71 13.15 -16.94
N GLY A 210 16.87 14.43 -16.63
CA GLY A 210 16.05 15.13 -15.63
C GLY A 210 14.59 15.21 -16.06
N GLN A 211 14.36 15.54 -17.34
CA GLN A 211 13.04 15.52 -17.96
C GLN A 211 12.42 14.12 -17.97
N PHE A 212 13.20 13.09 -18.31
CA PHE A 212 12.76 11.70 -18.23
C PHE A 212 12.38 11.28 -16.81
N ASN A 213 13.26 11.52 -15.83
CA ASN A 213 13.04 11.16 -14.43
C ASN A 213 11.83 11.88 -13.84
N LEU A 214 11.67 13.17 -14.15
CA LEU A 214 10.47 13.91 -13.76
C LEU A 214 9.23 13.31 -14.41
N ALA A 215 9.26 13.01 -15.70
CA ALA A 215 8.11 12.42 -16.40
C ALA A 215 7.66 11.09 -15.76
N ASP A 216 8.62 10.24 -15.38
CA ASP A 216 8.35 8.97 -14.69
C ASP A 216 7.70 9.19 -13.33
N MET A 217 8.24 10.11 -12.52
CA MET A 217 7.64 10.45 -11.22
C MET A 217 6.25 11.06 -11.36
N LEU A 218 5.98 11.84 -12.41
CA LEU A 218 4.66 12.38 -12.69
C LEU A 218 3.68 11.29 -13.12
N GLU A 219 4.12 10.31 -13.92
CA GLU A 219 3.27 9.19 -14.35
C GLU A 219 2.82 8.35 -13.16
N TYR A 220 3.74 8.04 -12.23
CA TYR A 220 3.47 7.18 -11.08
C TYR A 220 3.08 7.93 -9.80
N GLY A 221 3.06 9.27 -9.82
CA GLY A 221 2.70 10.07 -8.65
C GLY A 221 3.70 9.94 -7.50
N GLU A 222 4.98 9.80 -7.81
CA GLU A 222 6.03 9.77 -6.80
C GLU A 222 6.34 11.21 -6.36
N GLY A 223 6.42 11.45 -5.04
CA GLY A 223 6.67 12.79 -4.50
C GLY A 223 5.53 13.80 -4.72
N GLY A 224 4.29 13.34 -4.96
CA GLY A 224 3.12 14.19 -5.12
C GLY A 224 1.95 13.44 -5.77
N ASN A 225 1.06 14.15 -6.46
CA ASN A 225 -0.03 13.51 -7.21
C ASN A 225 0.44 13.06 -8.61
N VAL A 226 -0.26 12.06 -9.16
CA VAL A 226 -0.15 11.66 -10.57
C VAL A 226 -0.53 12.84 -11.46
N ASP A 227 0.30 13.11 -12.47
CA ASP A 227 0.06 14.11 -13.51
C ASP A 227 0.46 13.53 -14.87
N LEU A 228 -0.49 12.83 -15.49
CA LEU A 228 -0.28 12.18 -16.79
C LEU A 228 -0.02 13.19 -17.92
N ALA A 229 -0.59 14.39 -17.84
CA ALA A 229 -0.39 15.43 -18.85
C ALA A 229 1.04 16.00 -18.77
N GLY A 230 1.50 16.29 -17.55
CA GLY A 230 2.88 16.67 -17.27
C GLY A 230 3.88 15.57 -17.66
N ALA A 231 3.57 14.31 -17.34
CA ALA A 231 4.39 13.16 -17.75
C ALA A 231 4.56 13.08 -19.27
N TYR A 232 3.45 13.11 -20.02
CA TYR A 232 3.48 13.10 -21.49
C TYR A 232 4.33 14.24 -22.06
N LYS A 233 4.16 15.46 -21.54
CA LYS A 233 4.94 16.63 -21.95
C LYS A 233 6.43 16.38 -21.78
N TRP A 234 6.87 15.98 -20.59
CA TRP A 234 8.29 15.83 -20.29
C TRP A 234 8.93 14.63 -21.00
N TYR A 235 8.23 13.50 -21.13
CA TYR A 235 8.68 12.39 -21.97
C TYR A 235 8.91 12.83 -23.42
N LYS A 236 7.98 13.62 -23.98
CA LYS A 236 8.09 14.12 -25.36
C LYS A 236 9.30 15.05 -25.53
N VAL A 237 9.55 15.95 -24.58
CA VAL A 237 10.72 16.85 -24.63
C VAL A 237 12.02 16.04 -24.54
N ALA A 238 12.14 15.11 -23.60
CA ALA A 238 13.33 14.25 -23.47
C ALA A 238 13.55 13.37 -24.72
N ALA A 239 12.48 12.79 -25.26
CA ALA A 239 12.53 11.96 -26.48
C ALA A 239 13.01 12.76 -27.71
N ALA A 240 12.63 14.03 -27.82
CA ALA A 240 13.08 14.92 -28.88
C ALA A 240 14.60 15.20 -28.84
N GLN A 241 15.22 15.08 -27.66
CA GLN A 241 16.67 15.20 -27.46
C GLN A 241 17.44 13.89 -27.74
N ASN A 242 16.78 12.90 -28.36
CA ASN A 242 17.32 11.55 -28.62
C ASN A 242 17.57 10.68 -27.39
N ASN A 243 16.98 11.01 -26.25
CA ASN A 243 17.00 10.11 -25.10
C ASN A 243 16.21 8.83 -25.42
N LEU A 244 16.91 7.71 -25.58
CA LEU A 244 16.32 6.43 -25.98
C LEU A 244 15.34 5.87 -24.94
N LYS A 245 15.61 6.11 -23.65
CA LYS A 245 14.72 5.68 -22.56
C LYS A 245 13.43 6.47 -22.58
N ALA A 246 13.51 7.78 -22.78
CA ALA A 246 12.33 8.63 -22.95
C ALA A 246 11.52 8.25 -24.20
N LYS A 247 12.16 7.89 -25.32
CA LYS A 247 11.45 7.39 -26.52
C LYS A 247 10.66 6.11 -26.21
N ALA A 248 11.29 5.14 -25.56
CA ALA A 248 10.64 3.88 -25.19
C ALA A 248 9.52 4.08 -24.16
N ALA A 249 9.75 4.93 -23.15
CA ALA A 249 8.77 5.27 -22.13
C ALA A 249 7.58 6.03 -22.73
N LEU A 250 7.81 6.99 -23.63
CA LEU A 250 6.74 7.68 -24.35
C LEU A 250 5.87 6.72 -25.16
N GLU A 251 6.47 5.75 -25.86
CA GLU A 251 5.71 4.73 -26.59
C GLU A 251 4.86 3.90 -25.62
N SER A 252 5.45 3.43 -24.52
CA SER A 252 4.74 2.68 -23.47
C SER A 252 3.59 3.48 -22.87
N PHE A 253 3.85 4.73 -22.51
CA PHE A 253 2.88 5.71 -22.00
C PHE A 253 1.71 5.84 -22.97
N CYS A 254 1.97 6.05 -24.26
CA CYS A 254 0.91 6.21 -25.26
C CYS A 254 0.11 4.94 -25.54
N ARG A 255 0.71 3.75 -25.38
CA ARG A 255 -0.04 2.49 -25.42
C ARG A 255 -1.01 2.37 -24.25
N LYS A 256 -0.61 2.81 -23.05
CA LYS A 256 -1.43 2.83 -21.83
C LYS A 256 -2.49 3.94 -21.87
N HIS A 257 -2.13 5.13 -22.33
CA HIS A 257 -2.92 6.36 -22.29
C HIS A 257 -3.25 6.89 -23.69
N LYS A 258 -3.80 6.03 -24.56
CA LYS A 258 -4.06 6.35 -25.98
C LYS A 258 -4.80 7.66 -26.23
N ALA A 259 -5.70 8.07 -25.32
CA ALA A 259 -6.48 9.30 -25.45
C ALA A 259 -5.61 10.57 -25.29
N MET A 260 -4.48 10.49 -24.58
CA MET A 260 -3.63 11.64 -24.27
C MET A 260 -2.53 11.88 -25.30
N CYS A 261 -2.28 10.93 -26.20
CA CYS A 261 -1.21 10.98 -27.19
C CYS A 261 -1.67 11.21 -28.63
N ARG A 262 -2.93 11.61 -28.82
CA ARG A 262 -3.50 11.89 -30.14
C ARG A 262 -3.23 13.31 -30.59
#